data_AF-A0A7U2MES0-F1
#
_entry.id   AF-A0A7U2MES0-F1
#
_cell.length_a   1.000
_cell.length_b   1.000
_cell.length_c   1.000
_cell.angle_alpha   90.00
_cell.angle_beta   90.00
_cell.angle_gamma   90.00
#
_symmetry.space_group_name_H-M   'P 1'
#
loop_
_entity.id
_entity.type
_entity.pdbx_description
1 polymer ?
#
loop_
_entity_poly.entity_id
_entity_poly.type
_entity_poly.pdbx_seq_one_letter_code
_entity_poly.pdbx_strand_id
1 'polypeptide(L)'
;MGALRRIKTKRRTRDYDQVRADIESPKHLAQYKATKDPEDLPGLGKHYCVECSKWFESEHNLVAHTKGKNHKRRIRLLREEPHTQKVAEAAVGLGTDNGLRSEGTVVDMEE
;
A
#
# COMPACT_ATOMS: atom_id res chain seq x y z
N MET A 1 23.94 8.51 17.82
CA MET A 1 22.90 7.53 17.42
C MET A 1 23.21 7.06 16.00
N GLY A 2 23.92 5.95 15.82
CA GLY A 2 24.21 5.42 14.49
C GLY A 2 22.95 4.87 13.82
N ALA A 3 22.84 5.03 12.50
CA ALA A 3 21.70 4.50 11.75
C ALA A 3 21.61 2.97 11.93
N LEU A 4 20.50 2.48 12.51
CA LEU A 4 20.21 1.05 12.56
C LEU A 4 20.28 0.48 11.14
N ARG A 5 21.15 -0.52 10.92
CA ARG A 5 21.44 -1.10 9.59
C ARG A 5 20.18 -1.55 8.82
N ARG A 6 19.09 -1.82 9.54
CA ARG A 6 17.80 -2.26 9.00
C ARG A 6 17.00 -1.15 8.30
N ILE A 7 17.23 0.12 8.63
CA ILE A 7 16.45 1.27 8.11
C ILE A 7 17.08 1.84 6.83
N LYS A 8 18.21 1.29 6.37
CA LYS A 8 18.89 1.76 5.16
C LYS A 8 18.03 1.55 3.90
N THR A 9 18.14 2.47 2.95
CA THR A 9 17.40 2.47 1.66
C THR A 9 17.48 1.14 0.92
N LYS A 10 18.67 0.52 0.88
CA LYS A 10 18.90 -0.80 0.25
C LYS A 10 18.12 -1.98 0.86
N ARG A 11 17.47 -1.79 2.03
CA ARG A 11 16.66 -2.79 2.74
C ARG A 11 15.25 -2.28 3.00
N ARG A 12 14.82 -1.22 2.30
CA ARG A 12 13.50 -0.62 2.50
C ARG A 12 12.42 -1.60 2.06
N THR A 13 11.48 -1.83 2.96
CA THR A 13 10.27 -2.63 2.70
C THR A 13 9.19 -1.76 2.10
N ARG A 14 8.11 -2.38 1.63
CA ARG A 14 6.95 -1.65 1.12
C ARG A 14 6.30 -0.80 2.23
N ASP A 15 5.98 0.44 1.88
CA ASP A 15 5.37 1.40 2.79
C ASP A 15 3.87 1.10 3.00
N TYR A 16 3.28 1.63 4.07
CA TYR A 16 1.92 1.29 4.50
C TYR A 16 0.84 1.79 3.55
N ASP A 17 1.02 2.99 3.04
CA ASP A 17 0.17 3.64 2.03
C ASP A 17 0.14 2.83 0.72
N GLN A 18 1.28 2.34 0.26
CA GLN A 18 1.38 1.49 -0.92
C GLN A 18 0.66 0.15 -0.74
N VAL A 19 0.79 -0.47 0.45
CA VAL A 19 0.09 -1.71 0.77
C VAL A 19 -1.42 -1.48 0.84
N ARG A 20 -1.87 -0.34 1.34
CA ARG A 20 -3.29 -0.01 1.35
C ARG A 20 -3.83 0.18 -0.08
N ALA A 21 -3.07 0.84 -0.96
CA ALA A 21 -3.40 0.93 -2.39
C ALA A 21 -3.45 -0.44 -3.09
N ASP A 22 -2.60 -1.40 -2.68
CA ASP A 22 -2.68 -2.79 -3.17
C ASP A 22 -3.97 -3.50 -2.74
N ILE A 23 -4.43 -3.24 -1.52
CA ILE A 23 -5.67 -3.83 -0.97
C ILE A 23 -6.89 -3.21 -1.66
N GLU A 24 -6.87 -1.90 -1.89
CA GLU A 24 -7.95 -1.15 -2.53
C GLU A 24 -8.06 -1.48 -4.03
N SER A 25 -6.93 -1.69 -4.71
CA SER A 25 -6.90 -1.90 -6.16
C SER A 25 -6.12 -3.16 -6.58
N PRO A 26 -6.79 -4.17 -7.15
CA PRO A 26 -6.11 -5.40 -7.58
C PRO A 26 -5.14 -5.14 -8.74
N LYS A 27 -5.37 -4.10 -9.53
CA LYS A 27 -4.47 -3.67 -10.61
C LYS A 27 -3.10 -3.24 -10.07
N HIS A 28 -3.05 -2.46 -8.99
CA HIS A 28 -1.80 -2.00 -8.39
C HIS A 28 -0.99 -3.16 -7.82
N LEU A 29 -1.68 -4.11 -7.17
CA LEU A 29 -1.05 -5.33 -6.68
C LEU A 29 -0.48 -6.18 -7.83
N ALA A 30 -1.22 -6.34 -8.93
CA ALA A 30 -0.76 -7.09 -10.10
C ALA A 30 0.49 -6.44 -10.73
N GLN A 31 0.47 -5.11 -10.90
CA GLN A 31 1.63 -4.36 -11.40
C GLN A 31 2.85 -4.56 -10.52
N TYR A 32 2.69 -4.50 -9.19
CA TYR A 32 3.79 -4.77 -8.28
C TYR A 32 4.34 -6.20 -8.41
N LYS A 33 3.46 -7.20 -8.44
CA LYS A 33 3.88 -8.60 -8.59
C LYS A 33 4.65 -8.82 -9.91
N ALA A 34 4.24 -8.14 -10.98
CA ALA A 34 4.92 -8.20 -12.27
C ALA A 34 6.34 -7.57 -12.26
N THR A 35 6.67 -6.71 -11.28
CA THR A 35 8.04 -6.17 -11.14
C THR A 35 9.07 -7.19 -10.62
N LYS A 36 8.62 -8.40 -10.28
CA LYS A 36 9.45 -9.44 -9.67
C LYS A 36 9.40 -10.69 -10.52
N ASP A 37 10.58 -11.18 -10.90
CA ASP A 37 10.69 -12.44 -11.60
C ASP A 37 10.37 -13.60 -10.64
N PRO A 38 9.52 -14.55 -11.06
CA PRO A 38 9.06 -15.63 -10.17
C PRO A 38 10.21 -16.51 -9.69
N GLU A 39 11.25 -16.71 -10.50
CA GLU A 39 12.40 -17.56 -10.20
C GLU A 39 13.25 -17.02 -9.04
N ASP A 40 13.29 -15.71 -8.85
CA ASP A 40 14.04 -15.05 -7.77
C ASP A 40 13.26 -15.03 -6.44
N LEU A 41 11.97 -15.37 -6.49
CA LEU A 41 11.08 -15.30 -5.33
C LEU A 41 11.00 -16.63 -4.59
N PRO A 42 10.89 -16.59 -3.24
CA PRO A 42 10.55 -17.77 -2.45
C PRO A 42 9.26 -18.45 -2.96
N GLY A 43 9.30 -19.78 -3.11
CA GLY A 43 8.14 -20.55 -3.54
C GLY A 43 7.62 -20.18 -4.93
N LEU A 44 8.50 -19.69 -5.83
CA LEU A 44 8.15 -19.21 -7.18
C LEU A 44 7.08 -18.10 -7.17
N GLY A 45 7.05 -17.29 -6.10
CA GLY A 45 6.05 -16.24 -5.94
C GLY A 45 4.61 -16.75 -5.75
N LYS A 46 4.41 -18.02 -5.37
CA LYS A 46 3.05 -18.56 -5.19
C LYS A 46 2.41 -18.09 -3.88
N HIS A 47 3.18 -18.03 -2.80
CA HIS A 47 2.67 -17.75 -1.46
C HIS A 47 3.01 -16.31 -1.02
N TYR A 48 2.07 -15.39 -1.18
CA TYR A 48 2.25 -13.97 -0.88
C TYR A 48 1.26 -13.46 0.16
N CYS A 49 1.78 -12.79 1.19
CA CYS A 49 1.00 -12.02 2.13
C CYS A 49 0.97 -10.55 1.70
N VAL A 50 -0.21 -10.03 1.38
CA VAL A 50 -0.40 -8.66 0.90
C VAL A 50 -0.12 -7.65 2.00
N GLU A 51 -0.66 -7.87 3.21
CA GLU A 51 -0.59 -6.92 4.32
C GLU A 51 0.85 -6.69 4.80
N CYS A 52 1.65 -7.76 4.78
CA CYS A 52 3.04 -7.74 5.21
C CYS A 52 4.02 -7.59 4.04
N SER A 53 3.55 -7.55 2.79
CA SER A 53 4.37 -7.47 1.58
C SER A 53 5.50 -8.51 1.56
N LYS A 54 5.18 -9.77 1.90
CA LYS A 54 6.19 -10.82 2.09
C LYS A 54 5.83 -12.10 1.34
N TRP A 55 6.83 -12.65 0.66
CA TRP A 55 6.79 -13.95 -0.01
C TRP A 55 7.24 -15.07 0.92
N PHE A 56 6.61 -16.23 0.79
CA PHE A 56 6.87 -17.44 1.58
C PHE A 56 7.18 -18.62 0.65
N GLU A 57 7.96 -19.57 1.15
CA GLU A 57 8.32 -20.78 0.40
C GLU A 57 7.14 -21.77 0.23
N SER A 58 6.21 -21.81 1.19
CA SER A 58 5.14 -22.81 1.27
C SER A 58 3.85 -22.22 1.83
N GLU A 59 2.73 -22.88 1.53
CA GLU A 59 1.41 -22.51 2.06
C GLU A 59 1.35 -22.62 3.58
N HIS A 60 1.96 -23.66 4.16
CA HIS A 60 1.98 -23.86 5.61
C HIS A 60 2.59 -22.65 6.34
N ASN A 61 3.70 -22.12 5.81
CA ASN A 61 4.36 -20.95 6.37
C ASN A 61 3.52 -19.67 6.25
N LEU A 62 2.77 -19.51 5.15
CA LEU A 62 1.83 -18.41 4.99
C LEU A 62 0.71 -18.48 6.03
N VAL A 63 0.13 -19.67 6.24
CA VAL A 63 -0.94 -19.88 7.24
C VAL A 63 -0.41 -19.71 8.67
N ALA A 64 0.81 -20.14 8.96
CA ALA A 64 1.44 -19.91 10.25
C ALA A 64 1.71 -18.40 10.48
N HIS A 65 2.14 -17.70 9.43
CA HIS A 65 2.39 -16.25 9.46
C HIS A 65 1.13 -15.45 9.79
N THR A 66 -0.01 -15.75 9.15
CA THR A 66 -1.26 -15.00 9.36
C THR A 66 -1.78 -15.12 10.80
N LYS A 67 -1.52 -16.26 11.46
CA LYS A 67 -1.88 -16.47 12.87
C LYS A 67 -0.96 -15.71 13.85
N GLY A 68 0.22 -15.29 13.40
CA GLY A 68 1.26 -14.65 14.21
C GLY A 68 0.94 -13.22 14.68
N LYS A 69 1.58 -12.81 15.79
CA LYS A 69 1.38 -11.48 16.41
C LYS A 69 1.76 -10.32 15.49
N ASN A 70 2.84 -10.48 14.72
CA ASN A 70 3.33 -9.42 13.81
C ASN A 70 2.33 -9.11 12.70
N HIS A 71 1.74 -10.14 12.11
CA HIS A 71 0.72 -9.98 11.07
C HIS A 71 -0.54 -9.33 11.64
N LYS A 72 -1.02 -9.80 12.80
CA LYS A 72 -2.16 -9.18 13.50
C LYS A 72 -1.91 -7.71 13.84
N ARG A 73 -0.68 -7.35 14.23
CA ARG A 73 -0.29 -5.95 14.44
C ARG A 73 -0.33 -5.14 13.14
N ARG A 74 0.15 -5.72 12.04
CA ARG A 74 0.12 -5.09 10.71
C ARG A 74 -1.30 -4.80 10.26
N ILE A 75 -2.22 -5.76 10.42
CA ILE A 75 -3.65 -5.57 10.11
C ILE A 75 -4.24 -4.41 10.91
N ARG A 76 -3.96 -4.33 12.22
CA ARG A 76 -4.47 -3.23 13.06
C ARG A 76 -3.99 -1.87 12.55
N LEU A 77 -2.72 -1.76 12.19
CA LEU A 77 -2.16 -0.53 11.65
C LEU A 77 -2.75 -0.17 10.27
N LEU A 78 -2.98 -1.16 9.40
CA LEU A 78 -3.60 -0.92 8.09
C LEU A 78 -5.09 -0.51 8.15
N ARG A 79 -5.76 -0.70 9.30
CA ARG A 79 -7.13 -0.20 9.51
C ARG A 79 -7.18 1.30 9.72
N GLU A 80 -6.08 1.90 10.18
CA GLU A 80 -5.99 3.35 10.38
C GLU A 80 -5.79 4.05 9.03
N GLU A 81 -6.28 5.30 8.92
CA GLU A 81 -6.04 6.18 7.78
C GLU A 81 -4.52 6.32 7.54
N PRO A 82 -3.99 6.03 6.33
CA PRO A 82 -2.58 6.19 6.07
C PRO A 82 -2.23 7.67 6.15
N HIS A 83 -1.09 7.95 6.78
CA HIS A 83 -0.54 9.29 6.71
C HIS A 83 -0.13 9.59 5.27
N THR A 84 -0.66 10.68 4.70
CA THR A 84 -0.31 11.14 3.35
C THR A 84 0.25 12.56 3.42
N GLN A 85 0.95 12.96 2.36
CA GLN A 85 1.49 14.31 2.25
C GLN A 85 0.41 15.39 2.43
N LYS A 86 -0.80 15.16 1.89
CA LYS A 86 -1.94 16.08 2.05
C LYS A 86 -2.35 16.26 3.51
N VAL A 87 -2.32 15.19 4.30
CA VAL A 87 -2.61 15.25 5.74
C VAL A 87 -1.54 16.04 6.48
N ALA A 88 -0.27 15.90 6.10
CA ALA A 88 0.82 16.69 6.67
C ALA A 88 0.69 18.18 6.34
N GLU A 89 0.36 18.51 5.09
CA GLU A 89 0.15 19.88 4.63
C GLU A 89 -1.05 20.53 5.33
N ALA A 90 -2.18 19.82 5.41
CA ALA A 90 -3.37 20.29 6.09
C ALA A 90 -3.11 20.59 7.57
N ALA A 91 -2.26 19.80 8.24
CA ALA A 91 -1.88 20.02 9.63
C ALA A 91 -1.07 21.32 9.84
N VAL A 92 -0.38 21.81 8.80
CA VAL A 92 0.36 23.09 8.79
C VAL A 92 -0.51 24.23 8.24
N GLY A 93 -1.76 23.96 7.88
CA GLY A 93 -2.68 24.94 7.29
C GLY A 93 -2.48 25.17 5.79
N LEU A 94 -1.72 24.30 5.13
CA LEU A 94 -1.58 24.27 3.67
C LEU A 94 -2.64 23.33 3.09
N GLY A 95 -3.61 23.89 2.35
CA GLY A 95 -4.67 23.12 1.71
C GLY A 95 -5.19 23.83 0.48
N THR A 96 -5.64 23.05 -0.50
CA THR A 96 -6.37 23.57 -1.67
C THR A 96 -7.84 23.22 -1.48
N ASP A 97 -8.64 24.21 -1.07
CA ASP A 97 -10.10 24.11 -1.18
C ASP A 97 -10.49 24.52 -2.61
N ASN A 98 -10.14 23.66 -3.57
CA ASN A 98 -10.72 23.75 -4.90
C ASN A 98 -12.15 23.27 -4.73
N GLY A 99 -13.06 24.17 -4.33
CA GLY A 99 -14.47 23.84 -4.12
C GLY A 99 -15.10 23.10 -5.30
N LEU A 100 -16.32 22.59 -5.11
CA LEU A 100 -17.06 21.90 -6.18
C LEU A 100 -17.10 22.79 -7.43
N ARG A 101 -16.46 22.34 -8.52
CA ARG A 101 -16.58 23.01 -9.82
C ARG A 101 -18.06 23.01 -10.18
N SER A 102 -18.66 24.19 -10.29
CA SER A 102 -20.03 24.31 -10.79
C SER A 102 -20.07 23.71 -12.18
N GLU A 103 -20.77 22.58 -12.36
CA GLU A 103 -21.08 22.08 -13.70
C GLU A 103 -21.96 23.14 -14.37
N GLY A 104 -21.38 23.86 -15.32
CA GLY A 104 -22.10 24.88 -16.08
C GLY A 104 -23.30 24.23 -16.75
N THR A 105 -24.46 24.84 -16.58
CA THR A 105 -25.70 24.54 -17.31
C THR A 105 -25.38 24.29 -18.78
N VAL A 106 -25.50 23.04 -19.20
CA VAL A 106 -25.59 22.67 -20.61
C VAL A 106 -26.96 23.21 -21.05
N VAL A 107 -26.98 24.36 -21.72
CA VAL A 107 -28.20 24.87 -22.32
C VAL A 107 -28.31 24.17 -23.67
N ASP A 108 -29.16 23.16 -23.75
CA ASP A 108 -29.58 22.57 -25.02
C ASP A 108 -30.23 23.67 -25.85
N MET A 109 -29.54 24.09 -26.91
CA MET A 109 -30.05 25.02 -27.90
C MET A 109 -30.71 24.20 -29.00
N GLU A 110 -32.03 24.00 -28.87
CA GLU A 110 -32.89 23.46 -29.94
C GLU A 110 -33.24 24.58 -30.94
N GLU A 111 -32.80 24.43 -32.19
CA GLU A 111 -33.48 24.89 -33.43
C GLU A 111 -33.14 23.95 -34.59
#